data_AF-A0A0G4EPN7-F1
#
_entry.id   AF-A0A0G4EPN7-F1
#
_cell.length_a   1.000
_cell.length_b   1.000
_cell.length_c   1.000
_cell.angle_alpha   90.00
_cell.angle_beta   90.00
_cell.angle_gamma   90.00
#
_symmetry.space_group_name_H-M   'P 1'
#
loop_
_entity.id
_entity.type
_entity.pdbx_description
1 polymer ?
#
loop_
_entity_poly.entity_id
_entity_poly.type
_entity_poly.pdbx_seq_one_letter_code
_entity_poly.pdbx_strand_id
1 'polypeptide(L)'
;MLVRKNIETIWHAGLVVYGREYWFSTHIESKDIQHTESAFGMAPTHVHDMGATTIDQRVFEDYLERELAPRFSLDRYETFTNNCNHMIDEALTFLTAPSAEPQRLPYYILEQSETILDNVSDLQADLTRKIATRVSRLIMVGWAKSNRAKEERERGWASESRNFGRRVVDTGEMSV
;
A
#
# COMPACT_ATOMS: atom_id res chain seq x y z
N MET A 1 5.19 11.06 -27.02
CA MET A 1 5.31 10.01 -25.99
C MET A 1 5.84 10.67 -24.73
N LEU A 2 5.18 10.51 -23.58
CA LEU A 2 5.56 11.20 -22.32
C LEU A 2 6.89 10.69 -21.75
N VAL A 3 7.21 9.42 -21.99
CA VAL A 3 8.45 8.75 -21.57
C VAL A 3 9.10 8.11 -22.79
N ARG A 4 10.44 7.97 -22.81
CA ARG A 4 11.20 7.31 -23.89
C ARG A 4 11.72 5.90 -23.56
N LYS A 5 11.38 5.36 -22.38
CA LYS A 5 11.64 3.96 -22.02
C LYS A 5 10.39 3.11 -22.32
N ASN A 6 10.58 1.88 -22.77
CA ASN A 6 9.49 0.90 -22.82
C ASN A 6 9.13 0.51 -21.39
N ILE A 7 7.85 0.66 -21.05
CA ILE A 7 7.32 0.33 -19.72
C ILE A 7 6.41 -0.90 -19.92
N GLU A 8 6.92 -2.07 -19.58
CA GLU A 8 6.14 -3.31 -19.64
C GLU A 8 5.19 -3.46 -18.44
N THR A 9 5.55 -2.85 -17.30
CA THR A 9 4.79 -2.95 -16.04
C THR A 9 5.06 -1.71 -15.19
N ILE A 10 4.13 -1.32 -14.32
CA ILE A 10 4.35 -0.31 -13.27
C ILE A 10 4.30 -1.03 -11.93
N TRP A 11 5.40 -0.99 -11.18
CA TRP A 11 5.50 -1.72 -9.92
C TRP A 11 4.84 -0.97 -8.76
N HIS A 12 4.11 -1.73 -7.95
CA HIS A 12 3.60 -1.32 -6.64
C HIS A 12 4.00 -2.38 -5.63
N ALA A 13 4.64 -1.96 -4.54
CA ALA A 13 5.02 -2.83 -3.44
C ALA A 13 4.11 -2.61 -2.22
N GLY A 14 3.76 -3.70 -1.55
CA GLY A 14 3.24 -3.74 -0.19
C GLY A 14 4.21 -4.53 0.71
N LEU A 15 4.14 -4.30 2.03
CA LEU A 15 4.96 -4.98 3.03
C LEU A 15 4.07 -5.83 3.92
N VAL A 16 4.31 -7.13 3.96
CA VAL A 16 3.60 -8.06 4.83
C VAL A 16 4.45 -8.40 6.05
N VAL A 17 3.99 -8.04 7.24
CA VAL A 17 4.63 -8.35 8.51
C VAL A 17 3.57 -8.36 9.63
N TYR A 18 3.76 -9.18 10.68
CA TYR A 18 2.81 -9.31 11.80
C TYR A 18 1.39 -9.73 11.38
N GLY A 19 1.24 -10.44 10.25
CA GLY A 19 -0.06 -10.84 9.69
C GLY A 19 -0.84 -9.70 9.02
N ARG A 20 -0.18 -8.56 8.78
CA ARG A 20 -0.78 -7.36 8.19
C ARG A 20 0.01 -6.94 6.96
N GLU A 21 -0.69 -6.37 5.99
CA GLU A 21 -0.07 -5.66 4.87
C GLU A 21 -0.05 -4.16 5.16
N TYR A 22 1.06 -3.51 4.86
CA TYR A 22 1.27 -2.07 4.95
C TYR A 22 1.57 -1.52 3.56
N TRP A 23 0.97 -0.37 3.21
CA TRP A 23 1.19 0.33 1.94
C TRP A 23 0.98 1.84 2.10
N PHE A 24 1.35 2.60 1.08
CA PHE A 24 1.20 4.06 1.06
C PHE A 24 0.20 4.49 -0.03
N SER A 25 -0.85 5.20 0.40
CA SER A 25 -1.88 5.79 -0.43
C SER A 25 -1.95 7.32 -0.20
N THR A 26 -3.12 7.84 0.18
CA THR A 26 -3.29 9.18 0.79
C THR A 26 -2.57 9.32 2.14
N HIS A 27 -2.33 8.22 2.84
CA HIS A 27 -1.56 8.09 4.06
C HIS A 27 -0.98 6.66 4.11
N ILE A 28 -0.18 6.34 5.12
CA ILE A 28 0.26 4.96 5.35
C ILE A 28 -0.95 4.18 5.87
N GLU A 29 -1.34 3.15 5.14
CA GLU A 29 -2.46 2.28 5.45
C GLU A 29 -1.94 0.91 5.87
N SER A 30 -2.75 0.21 6.69
CA SER A 30 -2.51 -1.19 7.02
C SER A 30 -3.80 -1.96 7.16
N LYS A 31 -3.77 -3.25 6.83
CA LYS A 31 -4.93 -4.14 6.97
C LYS A 31 -4.47 -5.57 7.16
N ASP A 32 -5.29 -6.38 7.84
CA ASP A 32 -5.00 -7.80 8.02
C ASP A 32 -4.91 -8.49 6.66
N ILE A 33 -3.91 -9.36 6.49
CA ILE A 33 -3.62 -9.99 5.19
C ILE A 33 -4.80 -10.79 4.62
N GLN A 34 -5.66 -11.31 5.49
CA GLN A 34 -6.88 -12.03 5.09
C GLN A 34 -7.91 -11.13 4.40
N HIS A 35 -7.80 -9.82 4.56
CA HIS A 35 -8.71 -8.83 4.00
C HIS A 35 -8.02 -7.87 3.02
N THR A 36 -6.76 -8.09 2.66
CA THR A 36 -6.03 -7.22 1.73
C THR A 36 -6.19 -7.63 0.27
N GLU A 37 -6.23 -8.92 -0.05
CA GLU A 37 -6.51 -9.38 -1.42
C GLU A 37 -7.88 -8.84 -1.91
N SER A 38 -8.86 -8.71 -1.01
CA SER A 38 -10.16 -8.09 -1.33
C SER A 38 -10.11 -6.56 -1.46
N ALA A 39 -9.15 -5.89 -0.81
CA ALA A 39 -8.95 -4.44 -0.89
C ALA A 39 -8.37 -4.01 -2.24
N PHE A 40 -7.40 -4.76 -2.76
CA PHE A 40 -6.79 -4.51 -4.07
C PHE A 40 -7.53 -5.21 -5.22
N GLY A 41 -8.25 -6.30 -4.94
CA GLY A 41 -8.92 -7.11 -5.95
C GLY A 41 -7.95 -7.82 -6.90
N MET A 42 -6.66 -7.88 -6.54
CA MET A 42 -5.58 -8.48 -7.32
C MET A 42 -4.60 -9.17 -6.36
N ALA A 43 -4.19 -10.39 -6.71
CA ALA A 43 -3.12 -11.09 -6.01
C ALA A 43 -1.75 -10.48 -6.41
N PRO A 44 -0.74 -10.52 -5.52
CA PRO A 44 0.60 -10.05 -5.85
C PRO A 44 1.17 -10.89 -7.01
N THR A 45 1.80 -10.21 -7.99
CA THR A 45 2.46 -10.90 -9.11
C THR A 45 3.77 -11.55 -8.70
N HIS A 46 4.41 -11.03 -7.64
CA HIS A 46 5.66 -11.53 -7.07
C HIS A 46 5.60 -11.40 -5.55
N VAL A 47 6.14 -12.39 -4.84
CA VAL A 47 6.32 -12.37 -3.39
C VAL A 47 7.79 -12.61 -3.11
N HIS A 48 8.42 -11.69 -2.38
CA HIS A 48 9.83 -11.77 -1.99
C HIS A 48 9.90 -11.96 -0.48
N ASP A 49 10.57 -13.02 -0.04
CA ASP A 49 10.89 -13.20 1.38
C ASP A 49 12.05 -12.26 1.74
N MET A 50 11.79 -11.34 2.65
CA MET A 50 12.75 -10.34 3.10
C MET A 50 13.34 -10.68 4.48
N GLY A 51 13.19 -11.92 4.94
CA GLY A 51 13.72 -12.39 6.21
C GLY A 51 12.83 -12.05 7.41
N ALA A 52 13.45 -12.01 8.59
CA ALA A 52 12.76 -11.85 9.87
C ALA A 52 13.21 -10.57 10.58
N THR A 53 12.31 -10.04 11.42
CA THR A 53 12.58 -8.88 12.28
C THR A 53 12.42 -9.26 13.75
N THR A 54 13.22 -8.65 14.62
CA THR A 54 13.07 -8.70 16.07
C THR A 54 12.38 -7.44 16.61
N ILE A 55 11.98 -6.52 15.74
CA ILE A 55 11.27 -5.30 16.14
C ILE A 55 9.84 -5.69 16.49
N ASP A 56 9.34 -5.18 17.62
CA ASP A 56 7.94 -5.39 17.99
C ASP A 56 7.01 -4.59 17.08
N GLN A 57 5.83 -5.16 16.77
CA GLN A 57 4.82 -4.50 15.92
C GLN A 57 4.52 -3.07 16.36
N ARG A 58 4.35 -2.84 17.68
CA ARG A 58 4.06 -1.50 18.21
C ARG A 58 5.20 -0.52 17.96
N VAL A 59 6.45 -0.95 18.08
CA VAL A 59 7.62 -0.09 17.82
C VAL A 59 7.68 0.27 16.33
N PHE A 60 7.37 -0.68 15.46
CA PHE A 60 7.27 -0.43 14.03
C PHE A 60 6.16 0.55 13.69
N GLU A 61 4.96 0.37 14.23
CA GLU A 61 3.82 1.27 13.99
C GLU A 61 4.09 2.68 14.55
N ASP A 62 4.71 2.80 15.72
CA ASP A 62 5.17 4.09 16.26
C ASP A 62 6.19 4.76 15.32
N TYR A 63 7.10 4.00 14.71
CA TYR A 63 8.04 4.50 13.71
C TYR A 63 7.32 4.97 12.43
N LEU A 64 6.36 4.19 11.92
CA LEU A 64 5.57 4.59 10.76
C LEU A 64 4.84 5.91 11.02
N GLU A 65 4.22 6.08 12.18
CA GLU A 65 3.47 7.29 12.53
C GLU A 65 4.36 8.51 12.76
N ARG A 66 5.51 8.33 13.44
CA ARG A 66 6.35 9.46 13.86
C ARG A 66 7.38 9.88 12.82
N GLU A 67 7.95 8.92 12.09
CA GLU A 67 9.07 9.16 11.19
C GLU A 67 8.68 9.11 9.71
N LEU A 68 7.79 8.18 9.32
CA LEU A 68 7.38 8.03 7.93
C LEU A 68 6.18 8.92 7.58
N ALA A 69 5.11 8.93 8.37
CA ALA A 69 3.87 9.64 8.05
C ALA A 69 4.05 11.14 7.75
N PRO A 70 4.96 11.89 8.42
CA PRO A 70 5.23 13.28 8.06
C PRO A 70 5.86 13.49 6.67
N ARG A 71 6.45 12.43 6.07
CA ARG A 71 7.13 12.45 4.77
C ARG A 71 6.32 11.73 3.68
N PHE A 72 5.55 10.72 4.06
CA PHE A 72 4.69 9.91 3.21
C PHE A 72 3.22 10.26 3.44
N SER A 73 2.86 11.45 2.95
CA SER A 73 1.52 12.02 3.01
C SER A 73 1.05 12.44 1.61
N LEU A 74 -0.26 12.57 1.41
CA LEU A 74 -0.84 12.95 0.10
C LEU A 74 -0.25 14.26 -0.46
N ASP A 75 0.03 15.25 0.39
CA ASP A 75 0.59 16.55 -0.01
C ASP A 75 2.06 16.44 -0.45
N ARG A 76 2.78 15.43 0.04
CA ARG A 76 4.20 15.17 -0.27
C ARG A 76 4.41 14.06 -1.30
N TYR A 77 3.36 13.36 -1.69
CA TYR A 77 3.43 12.27 -2.67
C TYR A 77 4.02 12.73 -4.00
N GLU A 78 5.06 12.05 -4.50
CA GLU A 78 5.64 12.28 -5.83
C GLU A 78 5.78 10.96 -6.57
N THR A 79 5.19 10.85 -7.77
CA THR A 79 5.05 9.56 -8.49
C THR A 79 6.38 8.84 -8.70
N PHE A 80 7.48 9.58 -8.91
CA PHE A 80 8.76 9.00 -9.29
C PHE A 80 9.78 8.94 -8.15
N THR A 81 9.60 9.70 -7.08
CA THR A 81 10.64 9.93 -6.06
C THR A 81 10.14 9.87 -4.62
N ASN A 82 8.81 9.83 -4.41
CA ASN A 82 8.22 9.71 -3.08
C ASN A 82 6.87 9.02 -3.18
N ASN A 83 6.92 7.72 -3.47
CA ASN A 83 5.76 6.88 -3.72
C ASN A 83 5.75 5.67 -2.78
N CYS A 84 4.82 4.73 -2.98
CA CYS A 84 4.70 3.54 -2.13
C CYS A 84 5.98 2.70 -2.09
N ASN A 85 6.68 2.54 -3.21
CA ASN A 85 7.89 1.73 -3.26
C ASN A 85 8.99 2.32 -2.36
N HIS A 86 9.12 3.66 -2.33
CA HIS A 86 10.09 4.33 -1.46
C HIS A 86 9.73 4.18 0.02
N MET A 87 8.44 4.31 0.36
CA MET A 87 7.95 4.10 1.73
C MET A 87 8.26 2.68 2.21
N ILE A 88 7.93 1.68 1.39
CA ILE A 88 8.14 0.27 1.70
C ILE A 88 9.63 -0.06 1.86
N ASP A 89 10.47 0.51 1.01
CA ASP A 89 11.91 0.33 1.10
C ASP A 89 12.50 0.90 2.40
N GLU A 90 12.05 2.07 2.85
CA GLU A 90 12.45 2.64 4.14
C GLU A 90 11.92 1.81 5.32
N ALA A 91 10.64 1.41 5.27
CA ALA A 91 10.03 0.57 6.30
C ALA A 91 10.76 -0.78 6.44
N LEU A 92 11.12 -1.39 5.32
CA LEU A 92 11.87 -2.64 5.28
C LEU A 92 13.27 -2.48 5.86
N THR A 93 13.97 -1.40 5.48
CA THR A 93 15.30 -1.07 6.03
C THR A 93 15.24 -0.96 7.54
N PHE A 94 14.23 -0.27 8.08
CA PHE A 94 14.05 -0.14 9.52
C PHE A 94 13.81 -1.49 10.20
N LEU A 95 12.90 -2.31 9.67
CA LEU A 95 12.57 -3.62 10.23
C LEU A 95 13.76 -4.59 10.27
N THR A 96 14.64 -4.50 9.28
CA THR A 96 15.78 -5.41 9.12
C THR A 96 17.11 -4.80 9.56
N ALA A 97 17.11 -3.55 10.04
CA ALA A 97 18.29 -2.89 10.59
C ALA A 97 18.99 -3.67 11.72
N PRO A 98 18.28 -4.44 12.59
CA PRO A 98 18.95 -5.29 13.59
C PRO A 98 19.68 -6.50 13.01
N SER A 99 19.41 -6.87 11.75
CA SER A 99 20.07 -7.98 11.06
C SER A 99 21.45 -7.56 10.55
N ALA A 100 22.33 -8.54 10.27
CA ALA A 100 23.67 -8.26 9.76
C ALA A 100 23.66 -7.56 8.39
N GLU A 101 22.62 -7.79 7.60
CA GLU A 101 22.40 -7.18 6.29
C GLU A 101 20.98 -6.58 6.25
N PRO A 102 20.82 -5.26 6.37
CA PRO A 102 19.53 -4.61 6.20
C PRO A 102 19.00 -4.83 4.79
N GLN A 103 17.74 -5.24 4.70
CA GLN A 103 17.08 -5.57 3.47
C GLN A 103 16.49 -4.32 2.82
N ARG A 104 16.46 -4.35 1.48
CA ARG A 104 15.94 -3.30 0.61
C ARG A 104 15.03 -3.93 -0.43
N LEU A 105 14.12 -3.15 -1.01
CA LEU A 105 13.33 -3.65 -2.13
C LEU A 105 14.25 -4.07 -3.29
N PRO A 106 13.87 -5.10 -4.08
CA PRO A 106 14.59 -5.44 -5.30
C PRO A 106 14.83 -4.21 -6.18
N TYR A 107 16.09 -4.03 -6.59
CA TYR A 107 16.56 -2.81 -7.25
C TYR A 107 15.70 -2.37 -8.44
N TYR A 108 15.22 -3.32 -9.25
CA TYR A 108 14.40 -3.04 -10.44
C TYR A 108 13.08 -2.30 -10.12
N ILE A 109 12.57 -2.38 -8.89
CA ILE A 109 11.33 -1.71 -8.47
C ILE A 109 11.58 -0.20 -8.26
N LEU A 110 12.67 0.14 -7.56
CA LEU A 110 13.05 1.54 -7.32
C LEU A 110 13.65 2.18 -8.56
N GLU A 111 14.54 1.47 -9.25
CA GLU A 111 15.18 1.92 -10.49
C GLU A 111 14.14 2.33 -11.54
N GLN A 112 13.04 1.57 -11.66
CA GLN A 112 11.94 1.93 -12.55
C GLN A 112 11.40 3.32 -12.25
N SER A 113 11.19 3.68 -10.98
CA SER A 113 10.61 4.97 -10.62
C SER A 113 11.62 6.11 -10.82
N GLU A 114 12.87 5.86 -10.44
CA GLU A 114 13.92 6.87 -10.38
C GLU A 114 14.49 7.23 -11.76
N THR A 115 14.60 6.26 -12.66
CA THR A 115 15.35 6.43 -13.92
C THR A 115 14.44 6.65 -15.14
N ILE A 116 13.12 6.60 -14.97
CA ILE A 116 12.17 6.60 -16.10
C ILE A 116 12.25 7.86 -16.96
N LEU A 117 12.67 8.98 -16.36
CA LEU A 117 12.77 10.28 -17.01
C LEU A 117 14.17 10.61 -17.52
N ASP A 118 15.18 9.75 -17.34
CA ASP A 118 16.59 10.08 -17.66
C ASP A 118 16.83 10.36 -19.15
N ASN A 119 15.99 9.79 -20.02
CA ASN A 119 16.14 9.88 -21.47
C ASN A 119 15.20 10.94 -22.11
N VAL A 120 14.73 11.91 -21.33
CA VAL A 120 13.92 13.04 -21.84
C VAL A 120 14.56 14.38 -21.46
N SER A 121 14.16 15.47 -22.13
CA SER A 121 14.65 16.81 -21.76
C SER A 121 14.13 17.24 -20.39
N ASP A 122 14.85 18.12 -19.69
CA ASP A 122 14.47 18.61 -18.36
C ASP A 122 13.04 19.17 -18.31
N LEU A 123 12.65 19.94 -19.34
CA LEU A 123 11.29 20.46 -19.47
C LEU A 123 10.25 19.33 -19.57
N GLN A 124 10.55 18.29 -20.35
CA GLN A 124 9.66 17.14 -20.49
C GLN A 124 9.61 16.34 -19.19
N ALA A 125 10.73 16.16 -18.49
CA ALA A 125 10.80 15.47 -17.21
C ALA A 125 9.96 16.19 -16.15
N ASP A 126 10.11 17.52 -16.02
CA ASP A 126 9.36 18.34 -15.06
C ASP A 126 7.85 18.32 -15.35
N LEU A 127 7.46 18.50 -16.61
CA LEU A 127 6.06 18.42 -17.01
C LEU A 127 5.47 17.03 -16.72
N THR A 128 6.20 15.97 -17.06
CA THR A 128 5.77 14.59 -16.84
C THR A 128 5.62 14.30 -15.35
N ARG A 129 6.57 14.74 -14.51
CA ARG A 129 6.50 14.62 -13.05
C ARG A 129 5.25 15.29 -12.49
N LYS A 130 5.00 16.55 -12.86
CA LYS A 130 3.83 17.32 -12.41
C LYS A 130 2.51 16.66 -12.80
N ILE A 131 2.39 16.21 -14.05
CA ILE A 131 1.17 15.55 -14.54
C ILE A 131 0.98 14.22 -13.83
N ALA A 132 2.01 13.35 -13.80
CA ALA A 132 1.93 12.04 -13.19
C ALA A 132 1.58 12.14 -11.70
N THR A 133 2.26 13.00 -10.94
CA THR A 133 1.96 13.24 -9.52
C THR A 133 0.51 13.70 -9.32
N ARG A 134 0.00 14.62 -10.14
CA ARG A 134 -1.39 15.08 -10.01
C ARG A 134 -2.39 13.96 -10.29
N VAL A 135 -2.16 13.16 -11.33
CA VAL A 135 -3.02 12.02 -11.69
C VAL A 135 -2.99 10.95 -10.59
N SER A 136 -1.82 10.55 -10.11
CA SER A 136 -1.65 9.57 -9.04
C SER A 136 -2.41 9.97 -7.77
N ARG A 137 -2.28 11.23 -7.35
CA ARG A 137 -3.01 11.76 -6.17
C ARG A 137 -4.53 11.70 -6.35
N LEU A 138 -5.04 11.98 -7.55
CA LEU A 138 -6.48 11.87 -7.85
C LEU A 138 -6.97 10.42 -7.78
N ILE A 139 -6.21 9.49 -8.36
CA ILE A 139 -6.51 8.06 -8.32
C ILE A 139 -6.55 7.58 -6.86
N MET A 140 -5.55 7.94 -6.05
CA MET A 140 -5.50 7.58 -4.63
C MET A 140 -6.70 8.07 -3.85
N VAL A 141 -7.13 9.33 -4.05
CA VAL A 141 -8.32 9.87 -3.38
C VAL A 141 -9.59 9.13 -3.83
N GLY A 142 -9.70 8.84 -5.13
CA GLY A 142 -10.83 8.07 -5.67
C GLY A 142 -10.90 6.66 -5.08
N TRP A 143 -9.76 5.99 -5.01
CA TRP A 143 -9.68 4.65 -4.46
C TRP A 143 -9.94 4.60 -2.96
N ALA A 144 -9.38 5.54 -2.18
CA ALA A 144 -9.66 5.65 -0.75
C ALA A 144 -11.16 5.87 -0.46
N LYS A 145 -11.87 6.63 -1.32
CA LYS A 145 -13.34 6.75 -1.24
C LYS A 145 -14.04 5.43 -1.57
N SER A 146 -13.58 4.72 -2.60
CA SER A 146 -14.15 3.42 -2.99
C SER A 146 -13.97 2.36 -1.90
N ASN A 147 -12.78 2.26 -1.30
CA ASN A 147 -12.50 1.30 -0.24
C ASN A 147 -13.36 1.55 1.00
N ARG A 148 -13.49 2.82 1.43
CA ARG A 148 -14.41 3.18 2.53
C ARG A 148 -15.85 2.74 2.24
N ALA A 149 -16.34 2.99 1.03
CA ALA A 149 -17.69 2.59 0.64
C ALA A 149 -17.88 1.06 0.61
N LYS A 150 -16.85 0.29 0.23
CA LYS A 150 -16.89 -1.18 0.30
C LYS A 150 -16.95 -1.65 1.76
N GLU A 151 -16.10 -1.11 2.63
CA GLU A 151 -16.07 -1.47 4.05
C GLU A 151 -17.38 -1.13 4.77
N GLU A 152 -17.99 0.01 4.46
CA GLU A 152 -19.32 0.38 4.97
C GLU A 152 -20.40 -0.63 4.57
N ARG A 153 -20.39 -1.10 3.31
CA ARG A 153 -21.32 -2.13 2.83
C ARG A 153 -21.10 -3.47 3.52
N GLU A 154 -19.85 -3.90 3.68
CA GLU A 154 -19.51 -5.15 4.36
C GLU A 154 -19.92 -5.13 5.84
N ARG A 155 -19.71 -4.00 6.53
CA ARG A 155 -20.18 -3.80 7.91
C ARG A 155 -21.70 -3.82 8.01
N GLY A 156 -22.40 -3.17 7.07
CA GLY A 156 -23.86 -3.21 6.96
C GLY A 156 -24.37 -4.64 6.83
N TRP A 157 -23.87 -5.38 5.84
CA TRP A 157 -24.23 -6.78 5.60
C TRP A 157 -23.93 -7.70 6.80
N ALA A 158 -22.77 -7.53 7.45
CA ALA A 158 -22.41 -8.31 8.63
C ALA A 158 -23.34 -8.04 9.82
N SER A 159 -23.78 -6.78 9.99
CA SER A 159 -24.74 -6.41 11.04
C SER A 159 -26.14 -7.00 10.77
N GLU A 160 -26.61 -6.97 9.52
CA GLU A 160 -27.89 -7.57 9.11
C GLU A 160 -27.87 -9.08 9.27
N SER A 161 -26.79 -9.75 8.85
CA SER A 161 -26.62 -11.20 8.97
C SER A 161 -26.60 -11.66 10.44
N ARG A 162 -25.92 -10.93 11.34
CA ARG A 162 -25.97 -11.22 12.79
C ARG A 162 -27.36 -11.01 13.37
N ASN A 163 -28.06 -9.95 12.98
CA ASN A 163 -29.42 -9.67 13.45
C ASN A 163 -30.44 -10.69 12.92
N PHE A 164 -30.21 -11.25 11.73
CA PHE A 164 -30.99 -12.37 11.20
C PHE A 164 -30.73 -13.65 11.99
N GLY A 165 -29.45 -14.04 12.19
CA GLY A 165 -29.09 -15.21 12.99
C GLY A 165 -29.61 -15.14 14.43
N ARG A 166 -29.57 -13.97 15.07
CA ARG A 166 -30.11 -13.77 16.42
C ARG A 166 -31.63 -13.94 16.48
N ARG A 167 -32.35 -13.46 15.46
CA ARG A 167 -33.81 -13.67 15.33
C ARG A 167 -34.18 -15.15 15.14
N VAL A 168 -33.37 -15.91 14.41
CA VAL A 168 -33.57 -17.36 14.24
C VAL A 168 -33.33 -18.11 15.55
N VAL A 169 -32.33 -17.72 16.35
CA VAL A 169 -32.06 -18.34 17.66
C VAL A 169 -33.14 -17.99 18.70
N ASP A 170 -33.64 -16.75 18.71
CA ASP A 170 -34.69 -16.30 19.66
C ASP A 170 -36.09 -16.88 19.33
N THR A 171 -36.33 -17.38 18.12
CA THR A 171 -37.63 -17.95 17.72
C THR A 171 -37.76 -19.46 17.94
N GLY A 172 -36.70 -20.15 18.40
CA GLY A 172 -36.79 -21.52 18.91
C GLY A 172 -37.22 -22.58 17.89
N GLU A 173 -37.27 -22.29 16.59
CA GLU A 173 -37.54 -23.29 15.57
C GLU A 173 -36.23 -23.94 15.10
N MET A 174 -35.85 -25.03 15.77
CA MET A 174 -35.03 -26.05 15.12
C MET A 174 -35.88 -26.68 14.01
N SER A 175 -35.56 -26.37 12.74
CA SER A 175 -35.97 -27.22 11.63
C SER A 175 -34.79 -28.07 11.19
N VAL A 176 -35.10 -29.34 10.93
CA VAL A 176 -34.22 -30.46 10.55
C VAL A 176 -33.48 -30.17 9.25
#